data_AF-A0A5C7WZA9-F1
#
_entry.id   AF-A0A5C7WZA9-F1
#
_cell.length_a   1.000
_cell.length_b   1.000
_cell.length_c   1.000
_cell.angle_alpha   90.00
_cell.angle_beta   90.00
_cell.angle_gamma   90.00
#
_symmetry.space_group_name_H-M   'P 1'
#
loop_
_entity.id
_entity.type
_entity.pdbx_description
1 polymer ?
#
loop_
_entity_poly.entity_id
_entity_poly.type
_entity_poly.pdbx_seq_one_letter_code
_entity_poly.pdbx_strand_id
1 'polypeptide(L)'
;MSQTDPDRPRPRTQLRLHAERTADPDTIRFVIAALGWSPDGRWTPEAPDGCPGKLAQLLEQGRLARIEVRGEQAHLTRCRPGDQWATLAPVCRTVILEEIDAVDDLARARNIVARSTGEVALSHGGGLRIVSLTDDAVQVAMDGACRGCPASERTLRDGVLHDLRRAGIDVSVLQVSGMSLCDADERYEQTFHAVGGGDGPVRPDPQRSDGWRRRWGAGGSGHPLRWLGHDRDR
;
A
#
# COMPACT_ATOMS: atom_id res chain seq x y z
N MET A 1 -27.56 -26.50 -3.22
CA MET A 1 -26.76 -25.37 -2.71
C MET A 1 -25.31 -25.75 -2.90
N SER A 2 -24.71 -25.34 -4.01
CA SER A 2 -23.36 -25.75 -4.41
C SER A 2 -22.33 -25.06 -3.50
N GLN A 3 -21.60 -25.84 -2.70
CA GLN A 3 -20.47 -25.37 -1.91
C GLN A 3 -19.32 -25.03 -2.86
N THR A 4 -18.84 -23.79 -2.80
CA THR A 4 -17.63 -23.35 -3.50
C THR A 4 -16.43 -23.94 -2.76
N ASP A 5 -15.68 -24.80 -3.44
CA ASP A 5 -14.44 -25.40 -2.97
C ASP A 5 -13.40 -24.30 -2.67
N PRO A 6 -12.94 -24.15 -1.41
CA PRO A 6 -11.95 -23.15 -1.03
C PRO A 6 -10.55 -23.41 -1.62
N ASP A 7 -10.29 -24.63 -2.11
CA ASP A 7 -9.00 -25.04 -2.67
C ASP A 7 -8.97 -24.94 -4.22
N ARG A 8 -10.08 -24.48 -4.83
CA ARG A 8 -10.11 -24.26 -6.28
C ARG A 8 -9.18 -23.09 -6.61
N PRO A 9 -8.10 -23.28 -7.39
CA PRO A 9 -7.23 -22.19 -7.78
C PRO A 9 -8.07 -21.15 -8.52
N ARG A 10 -8.04 -19.92 -8.00
CA ARG A 10 -8.78 -18.79 -8.55
C ARG A 10 -8.43 -18.63 -10.03
N PRO A 11 -9.39 -18.25 -10.90
CA PRO A 11 -9.07 -17.89 -12.26
C PRO A 11 -8.14 -16.69 -12.22
N ARG A 12 -6.84 -16.94 -12.39
CA ARG A 12 -5.84 -15.89 -12.56
C ARG A 12 -6.30 -15.07 -13.75
N THR A 13 -6.56 -13.78 -13.56
CA THR A 13 -6.53 -12.82 -14.68
C THR A 13 -5.33 -13.21 -15.52
N GLN A 14 -5.53 -13.60 -16.78
CA GLN A 14 -4.49 -14.20 -17.61
C GLN A 14 -3.37 -13.19 -17.83
N LEU A 15 -2.48 -13.13 -16.87
CA LEU A 15 -1.34 -12.26 -16.87
C LEU A 15 -0.38 -12.83 -17.91
N ARG A 16 -0.27 -12.14 -19.05
CA ARG A 16 0.73 -12.46 -20.06
C ARG A 16 2.07 -11.94 -19.55
N LEU A 17 2.69 -12.71 -18.67
CA LEU A 17 4.11 -12.60 -18.37
C LEU A 17 4.85 -13.52 -19.32
N HIS A 18 5.83 -13.03 -20.06
CA HIS A 18 6.76 -13.89 -20.80
C HIS A 18 8.15 -13.26 -20.83
N ALA A 19 9.16 -14.12 -20.94
CA ALA A 19 10.56 -13.72 -20.94
C ALA A 19 11.07 -13.67 -22.38
N GLU A 20 11.79 -12.59 -22.70
CA GLU A 20 12.41 -12.33 -23.98
C GLU A 20 13.91 -12.07 -23.77
N ARG A 21 14.74 -12.62 -24.65
CA ARG A 21 16.18 -12.32 -24.65
C ARG A 21 16.39 -10.88 -25.09
N THR A 22 17.42 -10.25 -24.54
CA THR A 22 17.88 -8.92 -24.98
C THR A 22 19.16 -9.06 -25.80
N ALA A 23 19.68 -7.93 -26.32
CA ALA A 23 20.97 -7.89 -26.99
C ALA A 23 22.13 -8.16 -26.03
N ASP A 24 21.96 -7.85 -24.75
CA ASP A 24 22.89 -8.18 -23.68
C ASP A 24 22.60 -9.60 -23.16
N PRO A 25 23.55 -10.55 -23.27
CA PRO A 25 23.35 -11.92 -22.79
C PRO A 25 23.16 -12.02 -21.27
N ASP A 26 23.61 -11.02 -20.51
CA ASP A 26 23.44 -10.95 -19.06
C ASP A 26 22.11 -10.33 -18.63
N THR A 27 21.28 -9.89 -19.58
CA THR A 27 20.00 -9.25 -19.30
C THR A 27 18.84 -9.97 -19.99
N ILE A 28 17.79 -10.26 -19.23
CA ILE A 28 16.51 -10.77 -19.75
C ILE A 28 15.41 -9.73 -19.55
N ARG A 29 14.47 -9.67 -20.48
CA ARG A 29 13.30 -8.80 -20.40
C ARG A 29 12.06 -9.63 -20.12
N PHE A 30 11.31 -9.25 -19.11
CA PHE A 30 9.96 -9.74 -18.86
C PHE A 30 8.96 -8.70 -19.37
N VAL A 31 8.08 -9.13 -20.27
CA VAL A 31 6.93 -8.32 -20.73
C VAL A 31 5.74 -8.69 -19.86
N ILE A 32 5.07 -7.67 -19.31
CA ILE A 32 3.98 -7.81 -18.34
C ILE A 32 2.75 -7.16 -18.94
N ALA A 33 1.95 -7.94 -19.66
CA ALA A 33 0.72 -7.43 -20.25
C ALA A 33 -0.43 -7.48 -19.24
N ALA A 34 -0.25 -6.81 -18.09
CA ALA A 34 -1.26 -6.72 -17.06
C ALA A 34 -1.28 -5.35 -16.40
N LEU A 35 -2.52 -4.88 -16.22
CA LEU A 35 -2.89 -3.60 -15.66
C LEU A 35 -2.39 -3.46 -14.21
N GLY A 36 -1.65 -2.39 -13.92
CA GLY A 36 -1.48 -1.85 -12.57
C GLY A 36 -0.16 -2.13 -11.85
N TRP A 37 0.70 -3.02 -12.35
CA TRP A 37 2.05 -3.19 -11.79
C TRP A 37 2.96 -2.08 -12.32
N SER A 38 3.13 -1.00 -11.54
CA SER A 38 3.97 0.12 -11.97
C SER A 38 4.75 0.79 -10.83
N PRO A 39 5.58 0.07 -10.06
CA PRO A 39 6.75 0.73 -9.51
C PRO A 39 7.72 0.97 -10.68
N ASP A 40 7.65 2.15 -11.30
CA ASP A 40 8.71 2.58 -12.22
C ASP A 40 9.97 2.83 -11.40
N GLY A 41 11.05 2.14 -11.72
CA GLY A 41 12.23 2.20 -10.86
C GLY A 41 13.41 1.43 -11.38
N ARG A 42 14.55 1.67 -10.73
CA ARG A 42 15.80 0.98 -10.99
C ARG A 42 16.45 0.68 -9.66
N TRP A 43 16.75 -0.58 -9.42
CA TRP A 43 17.31 -1.08 -8.17
C TRP A 43 18.56 -1.91 -8.43
N THR A 44 19.51 -1.78 -7.51
CA THR A 44 20.76 -2.55 -7.48
C THR A 44 20.97 -3.06 -6.05
N PRO A 45 21.91 -4.00 -5.82
CA PRO A 45 22.20 -4.48 -4.47
C PRO A 45 22.59 -3.37 -3.49
N GLU A 46 23.20 -2.28 -3.98
CA GLU A 46 23.60 -1.12 -3.16
C GLU A 46 22.46 -0.13 -2.90
N ALA A 47 21.38 -0.20 -3.68
CA ALA A 47 20.21 0.65 -3.57
C ALA A 47 18.92 -0.15 -3.82
N PRO A 48 18.55 -1.06 -2.90
CA PRO A 48 17.34 -1.87 -3.02
C PRO A 48 16.06 -1.13 -2.57
N ASP A 49 16.18 0.08 -2.04
CA ASP A 49 15.05 0.83 -1.46
C ASP A 49 13.91 1.04 -2.48
N GLY A 50 12.69 0.65 -2.07
CA GLY A 50 11.50 0.70 -2.92
C GLY A 50 11.40 -0.43 -3.95
N CYS A 51 12.35 -1.38 -3.96
CA CYS A 51 12.24 -2.59 -4.76
C CYS A 51 11.17 -3.51 -4.16
N PRO A 52 10.27 -4.12 -4.97
CA PRO A 52 9.27 -5.04 -4.47
C PRO A 52 9.89 -6.23 -3.72
N GLY A 53 9.25 -6.69 -2.64
CA GLY A 53 9.89 -7.42 -1.55
C GLY A 53 10.71 -8.63 -1.98
N LYS A 54 10.12 -9.58 -2.72
CA LYS A 54 10.83 -10.79 -3.17
C LYS A 54 11.83 -10.51 -4.29
N LEU A 55 11.68 -9.40 -5.02
CA LEU A 55 12.67 -8.93 -5.99
C LEU A 55 13.90 -8.33 -5.30
N ALA A 56 13.71 -7.58 -4.21
CA ALA A 56 14.80 -7.07 -3.38
C ALA A 56 15.66 -8.21 -2.82
N GLN A 57 15.04 -9.30 -2.36
CA GLN A 57 15.75 -10.49 -1.89
C GLN A 57 16.66 -11.11 -2.97
N LEU A 58 16.25 -11.09 -4.25
CA LEU A 58 17.09 -11.60 -5.34
C LEU A 58 18.32 -10.72 -5.61
N LEU A 59 18.22 -9.41 -5.36
CA LEU A 59 19.36 -8.49 -5.40
C LEU A 59 20.30 -8.76 -4.22
N GLU A 60 19.77 -8.86 -3.01
CA GLU A 60 20.54 -9.09 -1.77
C GLU A 60 21.29 -10.43 -1.79
N GLN A 61 20.67 -11.47 -2.34
CA GLN A 61 21.30 -12.79 -2.53
C GLN A 61 22.40 -12.79 -3.61
N GLY A 62 22.60 -11.68 -4.32
CA GLY A 62 23.57 -11.58 -5.41
C GLY A 62 23.21 -12.49 -6.59
N ARG A 63 21.91 -12.75 -6.80
CA ARG A 63 21.41 -13.48 -7.98
C ARG A 63 21.17 -12.53 -9.15
N LEU A 64 20.69 -11.33 -8.84
CA LEU A 64 20.50 -10.24 -9.77
C LEU A 64 21.43 -9.08 -9.44
N ALA A 65 22.09 -8.53 -10.44
CA ALA A 65 22.88 -7.31 -10.33
C ALA A 65 22.02 -6.07 -10.51
N ARG A 66 20.84 -6.21 -11.13
CA ARG A 66 19.99 -5.08 -11.47
C ARG A 66 18.56 -5.48 -11.78
N ILE A 67 17.64 -4.61 -11.39
CA ILE A 67 16.24 -4.65 -11.77
C ILE A 67 15.86 -3.27 -12.28
N GLU A 68 15.32 -3.21 -13.49
CA GLU A 68 14.82 -1.97 -14.10
C GLU A 68 13.39 -2.20 -14.60
N VAL A 69 12.43 -1.49 -14.01
CA VAL A 69 11.02 -1.52 -14.43
C VAL A 69 10.66 -0.20 -15.09
N ARG A 70 10.10 -0.31 -16.30
CA ARG A 70 9.64 0.80 -17.14
C ARG A 70 8.32 0.42 -17.77
N GLY A 71 7.22 0.95 -17.25
CA GLY A 71 5.87 0.56 -17.66
C GLY A 71 5.68 -0.95 -17.60
N GLU A 72 5.24 -1.55 -18.71
CA GLU A 72 4.94 -2.98 -18.82
C GLU A 72 6.17 -3.89 -19.03
N GLN A 73 7.38 -3.40 -18.75
CA GLN A 73 8.63 -4.12 -19.00
C GLN A 73 9.53 -4.12 -17.77
N ALA A 74 9.96 -5.31 -17.36
CA ALA A 74 11.00 -5.50 -16.36
C ALA A 74 12.26 -6.08 -17.01
N HIS A 75 13.36 -5.35 -16.92
CA HIS A 75 14.69 -5.82 -17.32
C HIS A 75 15.44 -6.29 -16.08
N LEU A 76 15.85 -7.55 -16.08
CA LEU A 76 16.61 -8.16 -15.00
C LEU A 76 18.01 -8.50 -15.52
N THR A 77 19.04 -8.04 -14.81
CA THR A 77 20.43 -8.34 -15.14
C THR A 77 20.99 -9.29 -14.09
N ARG A 78 21.60 -10.40 -14.51
CA ARG A 78 22.19 -11.41 -13.61
C ARG A 78 23.54 -10.94 -13.06
N CYS A 79 23.92 -11.42 -11.87
CA CYS A 79 25.21 -11.07 -11.25
C CYS A 79 26.42 -11.74 -11.90
N ARG A 80 26.28 -12.97 -12.41
CA ARG A 80 27.42 -13.75 -12.90
C ARG A 80 27.15 -14.29 -14.31
N PRO A 81 28.13 -14.19 -15.23
CA PRO A 81 28.04 -14.79 -16.57
C PRO A 81 27.83 -16.33 -16.58
N GLY A 82 28.08 -17.01 -15.45
CA GLY A 82 27.85 -18.45 -15.26
C GLY A 82 26.46 -18.86 -14.77
N ASP A 83 25.66 -17.93 -14.23
CA ASP A 83 24.29 -18.23 -13.79
C ASP A 83 23.37 -18.29 -15.01
N GLN A 84 22.89 -19.48 -15.37
CA GLN A 84 22.10 -19.61 -16.59
C GLN A 84 20.70 -19.04 -16.42
N TRP A 85 20.28 -18.18 -17.35
CA TRP A 85 18.91 -17.69 -17.44
C TRP A 85 17.88 -18.83 -17.51
N ALA A 86 18.25 -20.00 -18.04
CA ALA A 86 17.41 -21.19 -18.04
C ALA A 86 16.92 -21.59 -16.63
N THR A 87 17.75 -21.37 -15.61
CA THR A 87 17.44 -21.68 -14.20
C THR A 87 16.90 -20.46 -13.46
N LEU A 88 17.43 -19.28 -13.74
CA LEU A 88 17.07 -18.06 -13.02
C LEU A 88 15.73 -17.46 -13.49
N ALA A 89 15.43 -17.49 -14.79
CA ALA A 89 14.22 -16.88 -15.34
C ALA A 89 12.92 -17.51 -14.80
N PRO A 90 12.78 -18.84 -14.61
CA PRO A 90 11.61 -19.42 -13.95
C PRO A 90 11.40 -18.90 -12.52
N VAL A 91 12.48 -18.70 -11.76
CA VAL A 91 12.40 -18.15 -10.40
C VAL A 91 11.96 -16.68 -10.43
N CYS A 92 12.59 -15.85 -11.26
CA CYS A 92 12.19 -14.46 -11.44
C CYS A 92 10.74 -14.35 -11.90
N ARG A 93 10.29 -15.24 -12.80
CA ARG A 93 8.91 -15.31 -13.25
C ARG A 93 7.95 -15.52 -12.07
N THR A 94 8.20 -16.53 -11.26
CA THR A 94 7.36 -16.83 -10.08
C THR A 94 7.31 -15.65 -9.13
N VAL A 95 8.46 -15.06 -8.82
CA VAL A 95 8.55 -13.88 -7.96
C VAL A 95 7.75 -12.70 -8.52
N ILE A 96 7.90 -12.39 -9.82
CA ILE A 96 7.13 -11.30 -10.46
C ILE A 96 5.62 -11.58 -10.38
N LEU A 97 5.20 -12.82 -10.64
CA LEU A 97 3.79 -13.19 -10.55
C LEU A 97 3.24 -13.01 -9.14
N GLU A 98 4.00 -13.42 -8.12
CA GLU A 98 3.60 -13.26 -6.72
C GLU A 98 3.50 -11.78 -6.31
N GLU A 99 4.44 -10.95 -6.74
CA GLU A 99 4.38 -9.49 -6.49
C GLU A 99 3.19 -8.84 -7.19
N ILE A 100 2.83 -9.28 -8.39
CA ILE A 100 1.65 -8.76 -9.08
C ILE A 100 0.35 -9.23 -8.39
N ASP A 101 0.27 -10.52 -8.04
CA ASP A 101 -0.88 -11.06 -7.33
C ASP A 101 -1.09 -10.31 -5.99
N ALA A 102 -0.02 -9.98 -5.26
CA ALA A 102 -0.09 -9.19 -4.03
C ALA A 102 -0.62 -7.77 -4.25
N VAL A 103 -0.24 -7.10 -5.34
CA VAL A 103 -0.77 -5.77 -5.69
C VAL A 103 -2.27 -5.84 -6.03
N ASP A 104 -2.69 -6.86 -6.77
CA ASP A 104 -4.11 -7.08 -7.10
C ASP A 104 -4.93 -7.38 -5.84
N ASP A 105 -4.43 -8.25 -4.97
CA ASP A 105 -5.09 -8.57 -3.70
C ASP A 105 -5.19 -7.35 -2.78
N LEU A 106 -4.18 -6.48 -2.72
CA LEU A 106 -4.25 -5.22 -1.97
C LEU A 106 -5.33 -4.28 -2.52
N ALA A 107 -5.39 -4.10 -3.84
CA ALA A 107 -6.40 -3.27 -4.49
C ALA A 107 -7.82 -3.82 -4.23
N ARG A 108 -7.98 -5.14 -4.35
CA ARG A 108 -9.23 -5.84 -4.07
C ARG A 108 -9.63 -5.74 -2.60
N ALA A 109 -8.69 -5.94 -1.68
CA ALA A 109 -8.89 -5.82 -0.24
C ALA A 109 -9.40 -4.42 0.13
N ARG A 110 -8.73 -3.36 -0.38
CA ARG A 110 -9.14 -1.96 -0.20
C ARG A 110 -10.57 -1.74 -0.66
N ASN A 111 -10.91 -2.20 -1.87
CA ASN A 111 -12.24 -2.03 -2.43
C ASN A 111 -13.34 -2.73 -1.63
N ILE A 112 -13.10 -3.97 -1.18
CA ILE A 112 -14.07 -4.75 -0.42
C ILE A 112 -14.30 -4.12 0.95
N VAL A 113 -13.21 -3.83 1.68
CA VAL A 113 -13.30 -3.24 3.02
C VAL A 113 -13.91 -1.84 2.99
N ALA A 114 -13.57 -1.01 1.99
CA ALA A 114 -14.16 0.32 1.85
C ALA A 114 -15.70 0.28 1.73
N ARG A 115 -16.24 -0.68 0.96
CA ARG A 115 -17.67 -0.85 0.68
C ARG A 115 -18.45 -1.66 1.72
N SER A 116 -17.83 -2.00 2.85
CA SER A 116 -18.44 -2.85 3.88
C SER A 116 -18.13 -2.28 5.25
N THR A 117 -17.10 -2.80 5.92
CA THR A 117 -16.68 -2.30 7.23
C THR A 117 -16.34 -0.80 7.21
N GLY A 118 -15.81 -0.28 6.10
CA GLY A 118 -15.54 1.14 5.88
C GLY A 118 -16.79 2.02 5.89
N GLU A 119 -17.86 1.63 5.19
CA GLU A 119 -19.14 2.37 5.18
C GLU A 119 -19.79 2.41 6.58
N VAL A 120 -19.67 1.33 7.35
CA VAL A 120 -20.10 1.30 8.75
C VAL A 120 -19.31 2.29 9.59
N ALA A 121 -17.97 2.28 9.49
CA ALA A 121 -17.12 3.23 10.21
C ALA A 121 -17.48 4.69 9.88
N LEU A 122 -17.69 5.00 8.60
CA LEU A 122 -18.11 6.32 8.12
C LEU A 122 -19.46 6.76 8.71
N SER A 123 -20.43 5.86 8.75
CA SER A 123 -21.76 6.13 9.33
C SER A 123 -21.70 6.48 10.82
N HIS A 124 -20.62 6.08 11.51
CA HIS A 124 -20.36 6.38 12.91
C HIS A 124 -19.36 7.54 13.12
N GLY A 125 -19.01 8.28 12.06
CA GLY A 125 -18.15 9.46 12.13
C GLY A 125 -16.65 9.14 12.31
N GLY A 126 -16.22 7.95 11.91
CA GLY A 126 -14.81 7.61 11.77
C GLY A 126 -14.50 7.08 10.37
N GLY A 127 -13.32 6.51 10.22
CA GLY A 127 -12.85 6.02 8.93
C GLY A 127 -11.86 4.89 9.10
N LEU A 128 -11.76 4.08 8.05
CA LEU A 128 -10.94 2.89 8.01
C LEU A 128 -10.40 2.66 6.61
N ARG A 129 -9.09 2.44 6.48
CA ARG A 129 -8.45 2.08 5.21
C ARG A 129 -7.39 1.01 5.40
N ILE A 130 -7.24 0.13 4.41
CA ILE A 130 -6.08 -0.78 4.33
C ILE A 130 -4.87 0.00 3.79
N VAL A 131 -3.81 0.04 4.59
CA VAL A 131 -2.53 0.68 4.26
C VAL A 131 -1.65 -0.29 3.49
N SER A 132 -1.47 -1.49 4.03
CA SER A 132 -0.65 -2.55 3.45
C SER A 132 -1.30 -3.91 3.66
N LEU A 133 -0.93 -4.85 2.79
CA LEU A 133 -1.32 -6.24 2.84
C LEU A 133 -0.06 -7.06 2.55
N THR A 134 0.23 -8.02 3.43
CA THR A 134 1.25 -9.05 3.25
C THR A 134 0.58 -10.41 3.26
N ASP A 135 1.38 -11.46 3.04
CA ASP A 135 0.88 -12.85 2.99
C ASP A 135 0.15 -13.28 4.28
N ASP A 136 0.48 -12.69 5.44
CA ASP A 136 -0.06 -13.10 6.75
C ASP A 136 -0.70 -11.95 7.56
N ALA A 137 -0.43 -10.70 7.18
CA ALA A 137 -0.82 -9.52 7.93
C ALA A 137 -1.48 -8.45 7.05
N VAL A 138 -2.43 -7.75 7.64
CA VAL A 138 -3.01 -6.55 7.07
C VAL A 138 -2.76 -5.38 8.03
N GLN A 139 -2.38 -4.23 7.48
CA GLN A 139 -2.26 -3.00 8.24
C GLN A 139 -3.40 -2.06 7.89
N VAL A 140 -4.07 -1.54 8.91
CA VAL A 140 -5.21 -0.64 8.76
C VAL A 140 -4.93 0.68 9.47
N ALA A 141 -5.27 1.78 8.81
CA ALA A 141 -5.31 3.10 9.41
C ALA A 141 -6.76 3.47 9.73
N MET A 142 -6.93 4.10 10.89
CA MET A 142 -8.23 4.51 11.42
C MET A 142 -8.22 5.98 11.82
N ASP A 143 -9.33 6.67 11.61
CA ASP A 143 -9.49 8.07 12.00
C ASP A 143 -10.87 8.35 12.63
N GLY A 144 -11.11 9.64 12.91
CA GLY A 144 -12.33 10.15 13.50
C GLY A 144 -12.70 9.43 14.81
N ALA A 145 -13.99 9.12 14.95
CA ALA A 145 -14.53 8.48 16.15
C ALA A 145 -14.00 7.06 16.41
N CYS A 146 -13.37 6.43 15.42
CA CYS A 146 -12.85 5.07 15.55
C CYS A 146 -11.45 5.03 16.17
N ARG A 147 -10.69 6.13 16.12
CA ARG A 147 -9.30 6.18 16.57
C ARG A 147 -9.18 6.13 18.10
N GLY A 148 -8.38 5.18 18.61
CA GLY A 148 -8.00 5.10 20.02
C GLY A 148 -9.10 4.57 20.96
N CYS A 149 -10.19 4.04 20.40
CA CYS A 149 -11.25 3.37 21.15
C CYS A 149 -11.07 1.84 21.05
N PRO A 150 -10.73 1.14 22.15
CA PRO A 150 -10.49 -0.31 22.11
C PRO A 150 -11.70 -1.14 21.64
N ALA A 151 -12.92 -0.69 21.94
CA ALA A 151 -14.14 -1.38 21.54
C ALA A 151 -14.40 -1.26 20.03
N SER A 152 -14.18 -0.06 19.47
CA SER A 152 -14.27 0.18 18.03
C SER A 152 -13.17 -0.57 17.29
N GLU A 153 -11.94 -0.55 17.80
CA GLU A 153 -10.81 -1.29 17.22
C GLU A 153 -11.05 -2.80 17.14
N ARG A 154 -11.66 -3.40 18.18
CA ARG A 154 -12.00 -4.82 18.16
C ARG A 154 -13.06 -5.15 17.12
N THR A 155 -14.14 -4.37 17.09
CA THR A 155 -15.25 -4.58 16.15
C THR A 155 -14.79 -4.43 14.71
N LEU A 156 -14.02 -3.38 14.42
CA LEU A 156 -13.48 -3.12 13.09
C LEU A 156 -12.41 -4.15 12.69
N ARG A 157 -11.62 -4.64 13.66
CA ARG A 157 -10.71 -5.76 13.41
C ARG A 157 -11.47 -6.99 12.92
N ASP A 158 -12.51 -7.38 13.64
CA ASP A 158 -13.28 -8.58 13.31
C ASP A 158 -14.02 -8.42 11.97
N GLY A 159 -14.55 -7.22 11.69
CA GLY A 159 -15.17 -6.87 10.41
C GLY A 159 -14.19 -6.96 9.24
N VAL A 160 -13.02 -6.33 9.33
CA VAL A 160 -11.99 -6.39 8.29
C VAL A 160 -11.55 -7.83 8.02
N LEU A 161 -11.23 -8.60 9.06
CA LEU A 161 -10.81 -10.00 8.88
C LEU A 161 -11.92 -10.86 8.27
N HIS A 162 -13.19 -10.58 8.62
CA HIS A 162 -14.34 -11.24 8.01
C HIS A 162 -14.45 -10.91 6.52
N ASP A 163 -14.35 -9.64 6.15
CA ASP A 163 -14.43 -9.19 4.75
C ASP A 163 -13.31 -9.78 3.88
N LEU A 164 -12.09 -9.82 4.39
CA LEU A 164 -10.93 -10.38 3.69
C LEU A 164 -11.07 -11.90 3.49
N ARG A 165 -11.45 -12.64 4.53
CA ARG A 165 -11.69 -14.10 4.41
C ARG A 165 -12.80 -14.41 3.41
N ARG A 166 -13.86 -13.61 3.38
CA ARG A 166 -14.95 -13.77 2.39
C ARG A 166 -14.48 -13.51 0.96
N ALA A 167 -13.50 -12.61 0.77
CA ALA A 167 -12.82 -12.42 -0.50
C ALA A 167 -11.83 -13.55 -0.85
N GLY A 168 -11.54 -14.43 0.11
CA GLY A 168 -10.52 -15.47 0.05
C GLY A 168 -9.12 -14.98 0.42
N ILE A 169 -8.94 -13.72 0.79
CA ILE A 169 -7.63 -13.21 1.21
C ILE A 169 -7.41 -13.70 2.64
N ASP A 170 -6.55 -14.70 2.81
CA ASP A 170 -6.32 -15.34 4.09
C ASP A 170 -5.24 -14.60 4.87
N VAL A 171 -5.65 -13.81 5.86
CA VAL A 171 -4.77 -13.10 6.78
C VAL A 171 -5.22 -13.37 8.20
N SER A 172 -4.24 -13.52 9.09
CA SER A 172 -4.48 -13.86 10.50
C SER A 172 -4.06 -12.74 11.46
N VAL A 173 -3.23 -11.82 11.00
CA VAL A 173 -2.72 -10.69 11.79
C VAL A 173 -3.31 -9.38 11.28
N LEU A 174 -3.88 -8.57 12.18
CA LEU A 174 -4.28 -7.19 11.87
C LEU A 174 -3.53 -6.21 12.77
N GLN A 175 -2.74 -5.36 12.14
CA GLN A 175 -2.07 -4.22 12.76
C GLN A 175 -2.90 -2.96 12.56
N VAL A 176 -3.39 -2.38 13.67
CA VAL A 176 -4.11 -1.11 13.64
C VAL A 176 -3.12 0.00 13.97
N SER A 177 -3.02 0.98 13.06
CA SER A 177 -2.18 2.16 13.25
C SER A 177 -3.08 3.38 13.40
N GLY A 178 -2.92 4.13 14.49
CA GLY A 178 -3.60 5.41 14.70
C GLY A 178 -3.04 6.56 13.84
N MET A 179 -2.72 6.28 12.58
CA MET A 179 -2.25 7.28 11.61
C MET A 179 -3.42 8.14 11.15
N SER A 180 -3.21 9.46 11.12
CA SER A 180 -4.18 10.40 10.56
C SER A 180 -4.28 10.19 9.05
N LEU A 181 -5.50 10.12 8.50
CA LEU A 181 -5.69 9.94 7.05
C LEU A 181 -5.22 11.14 6.22
N CYS A 182 -5.03 12.31 6.82
CA CYS A 182 -4.45 13.47 6.12
C CYS A 182 -2.98 13.28 5.71
N ASP A 183 -2.27 12.30 6.29
CA ASP A 183 -0.86 12.03 5.98
C ASP A 183 -0.71 10.89 4.95
N ALA A 184 -1.82 10.42 4.38
CA ALA A 184 -1.92 9.15 3.70
C ALA A 184 -2.21 9.26 2.20
N ASP A 185 -1.16 9.50 1.41
CA ASP A 185 -1.10 9.30 -0.05
C ASP A 185 -2.25 9.92 -0.87
N GLU A 186 -1.98 11.10 -1.42
CA GLU A 186 -2.86 11.97 -2.24
C GLU A 186 -3.52 11.25 -3.44
N ARG A 187 -2.96 10.10 -3.88
CA ARG A 187 -3.54 9.27 -4.96
C ARG A 187 -4.77 8.46 -4.54
N TYR A 188 -4.97 8.20 -3.25
CA TYR A 188 -6.12 7.40 -2.77
C TYR A 188 -7.37 8.26 -2.58
N GLU A 189 -7.23 9.52 -2.15
CA GLU A 189 -8.36 10.45 -1.96
C GLU A 189 -9.16 10.66 -3.26
N GLN A 190 -8.49 10.69 -4.41
CA GLN A 190 -9.13 10.87 -5.72
C GLN A 190 -10.03 9.70 -6.13
N THR A 191 -9.72 8.47 -5.70
CA THR A 191 -10.57 7.29 -5.99
C THR A 191 -11.77 7.23 -5.04
N PHE A 192 -11.61 7.71 -3.80
CA PHE A 192 -12.66 7.69 -2.77
C PHE A 192 -13.79 8.69 -3.08
N HIS A 193 -13.46 9.87 -3.60
CA HIS A 193 -14.46 10.87 -4.00
C HIS A 193 -15.27 10.48 -5.24
N ALA A 194 -14.81 9.52 -6.04
CA ALA A 194 -15.50 9.10 -7.27
C ALA A 194 -16.69 8.15 -7.02
N VAL A 195 -16.77 7.52 -5.84
CA VAL A 195 -17.81 6.51 -5.53
C VAL A 195 -18.96 7.09 -4.68
N GLY A 196 -18.76 8.26 -4.05
CA GLY A 196 -19.78 8.97 -3.28
C GLY A 196 -20.44 10.08 -4.08
N GLY A 197 -21.45 9.74 -4.88
CA GLY A 197 -22.39 10.73 -5.39
C GLY A 197 -23.35 11.18 -4.28
N GLY A 198 -23.09 12.33 -3.66
CA GLY A 198 -24.03 12.99 -2.75
C GLY A 198 -23.38 13.77 -1.61
N ASP A 199 -23.45 15.09 -1.73
CA ASP A 199 -23.10 16.16 -0.79
C ASP A 199 -21.62 16.39 -0.44
N GLY A 200 -21.20 17.63 -0.69
CA GLY A 200 -19.82 18.10 -0.78
C GLY A 200 -19.01 18.11 0.54
N PRO A 201 -17.76 18.60 0.48
CA PRO A 201 -16.82 18.46 1.59
C PRO A 201 -17.33 19.18 2.84
N VAL A 202 -17.52 18.41 3.92
CA VAL A 202 -17.62 18.95 5.27
C VAL A 202 -16.29 19.61 5.59
N ARG A 203 -16.25 20.95 5.55
CA ARG A 203 -15.11 21.73 6.03
C ARG A 203 -14.92 21.43 7.53
N PRO A 204 -13.69 21.16 8.00
CA PRO A 204 -13.44 21.06 9.44
C PRO A 204 -13.74 22.41 10.11
N ASP A 205 -14.57 22.38 11.15
CA ASP A 205 -14.90 23.53 12.00
C ASP A 205 -13.66 23.93 12.83
N PRO A 206 -13.07 25.11 12.60
CA PRO A 206 -11.86 25.55 13.28
C PRO A 206 -12.07 25.98 14.73
N GLN A 207 -13.30 25.96 15.27
CA GLN A 207 -13.58 26.43 16.63
C GLN A 207 -13.58 25.34 17.71
N ARG A 208 -13.32 24.07 17.36
CA ARG A 208 -13.38 22.94 18.32
C ARG A 208 -12.01 22.36 18.72
N SER A 209 -10.90 23.06 18.43
CA SER A 209 -9.52 22.60 18.73
C SER A 209 -8.87 23.15 20.01
N ASP A 210 -9.53 24.01 20.79
CA ASP A 210 -8.87 24.73 21.90
C ASP A 210 -8.85 24.00 23.26
N GLY A 211 -8.95 22.66 23.28
CA GLY A 211 -8.98 21.87 24.51
C GLY A 211 -7.66 21.22 24.95
N TRP A 212 -6.69 21.03 24.06
CA TRP A 212 -5.61 20.03 24.29
C TRP A 212 -4.25 20.61 24.72
N ARG A 213 -4.08 21.94 24.82
CA ARG A 213 -2.82 22.59 25.25
C ARG A 213 -2.83 23.11 26.70
N ARG A 214 -3.38 22.36 27.66
CA ARG A 214 -3.18 22.63 29.11
C ARG A 214 -2.94 21.34 29.92
N ARG A 215 -1.96 20.55 29.50
CA ARG A 215 -1.27 19.57 30.33
C ARG A 215 0.08 19.34 29.63
N TRP A 216 1.18 19.32 30.35
CA TRP A 216 2.57 19.36 29.85
C TRP A 216 3.10 20.77 29.54
N GLY A 217 3.48 21.47 30.61
CA GLY A 217 4.46 22.55 30.55
C GLY A 217 5.73 22.14 31.31
N ALA A 218 6.89 22.49 30.73
CA ALA A 218 8.25 22.64 31.27
C ALA A 218 9.25 21.94 30.33
N GLY A 219 10.25 22.58 29.74
CA GLY A 219 10.73 23.95 29.80
C GLY A 219 11.84 24.12 28.76
N GLY A 220 12.26 25.35 28.49
CA GLY A 220 13.39 25.60 27.58
C GLY A 220 13.27 26.91 26.82
N SER A 221 13.63 27.98 27.51
CA SER A 221 14.00 29.31 27.04
C SER A 221 14.48 29.45 25.58
N GLY A 222 13.85 30.37 24.84
CA GLY A 222 14.36 30.91 23.58
C GLY A 222 13.55 32.14 23.14
N HIS A 223 14.10 33.33 23.40
CA HIS A 223 13.70 34.69 23.00
C HIS A 223 12.59 34.92 21.94
N PRO A 224 11.66 35.88 22.15
CA PRO A 224 10.86 36.45 21.07
C PRO A 224 11.63 37.59 20.37
N LEU A 225 11.84 37.45 19.05
CA LEU A 225 12.24 38.58 18.21
C LEU A 225 11.07 39.55 18.07
N ARG A 226 11.27 40.75 18.62
CA ARG A 226 10.55 41.99 18.34
C ARG A 226 10.56 42.28 16.83
N TRP A 227 9.39 42.45 16.23
CA TRP A 227 9.27 43.28 15.03
C TRP A 227 8.61 44.60 15.40
N LEU A 228 9.40 45.66 15.25
CA LEU A 228 9.02 47.05 15.35
C LEU A 228 8.32 47.48 14.05
N GLY A 229 7.18 48.13 14.21
CA GLY A 229 6.76 49.35 13.49
C GLY A 229 6.69 49.33 11.96
N HIS A 230 5.49 49.59 11.45
CA HIS A 230 5.33 50.78 10.60
C HIS A 230 3.90 51.33 10.67
N ASP A 231 3.80 52.57 11.18
CA ASP A 231 2.71 53.50 10.94
C ASP A 231 2.52 53.72 9.43
N ARG A 232 1.26 53.86 8.98
CA ARG A 232 0.66 55.18 8.66
C ARG A 232 -0.76 55.08 8.10
N ASP A 233 -1.59 56.02 8.60
CA ASP A 233 -2.65 56.79 7.95
C ASP A 233 -3.82 56.00 7.32
N ARG A 234 -5.10 56.21 7.67
CA ARG A 234 -5.82 57.44 8.03
C ARG A 234 -7.14 57.09 8.71
#